data_AF-B4F2S2-F1
#
_entry.id   AF-B4F2S2-F1
#
_cell.length_a   1.000
_cell.length_b   1.000
_cell.length_c   1.000
_cell.angle_alpha   90.00
_cell.angle_beta   90.00
_cell.angle_gamma   90.00
#
_symmetry.space_group_name_H-M   'P 1'
#
loop_
_entity.id
_entity.type
_entity.pdbx_description
1 polymer ?
#
loop_
_entity_poly.entity_id
_entity_poly.type
_entity_poly.pdbx_seq_one_letter_code
_entity_poly.pdbx_strand_id
1 'polypeptide(L)'
;MLLQFSSAQGPEECCIAVEKTLNYFLTVTEQRQVDVIILEQEPSRYGLKSVLVSLKGAEAKAIAQQWSGTVQWQCTSTLRPKHKRKNWFIGIAYFDPPQEIQDTEILFETMRANGPGGQHVNKTSSAVRATHIATGISVKIQSQRIQHANKKLAKQLIAWHLTHYLSQQQASFNNQRHLAHHRVIRGNATHCFYGREFLPITK
;
A
#
# COMPACT_ATOMS: atom_id res chain seq x y z
N MET A 1 1.60 0.78 -9.07
CA MET A 1 1.18 1.88 -8.16
C MET A 1 -0.21 1.57 -7.65
N LEU A 2 -0.55 1.89 -6.40
CA LEU A 2 -1.90 1.69 -5.88
C LEU A 2 -2.64 3.03 -5.79
N LEU A 3 -3.92 3.05 -6.11
CA LEU A 3 -4.77 4.24 -6.06
C LEU A 3 -6.09 3.90 -5.35
N GLN A 4 -6.43 4.65 -4.31
CA GLN A 4 -7.64 4.46 -3.52
C GLN A 4 -8.57 5.64 -3.69
N PHE A 5 -9.81 5.37 -4.08
CA PHE A 5 -10.91 6.34 -4.13
C PHE A 5 -11.79 6.12 -2.90
N SER A 6 -12.20 7.19 -2.23
CA SER A 6 -12.99 7.11 -1.01
C SER A 6 -14.03 8.23 -0.89
N SER A 7 -15.26 7.88 -0.55
CA SER A 7 -16.30 8.83 -0.13
C SER A 7 -16.07 9.35 1.30
N ALA A 8 -15.14 8.75 2.04
CA ALA A 8 -14.86 8.99 3.45
C ALA A 8 -16.13 8.90 4.30
N GLN A 9 -16.44 9.96 5.05
CA GLN A 9 -17.68 10.08 5.83
C GLN A 9 -18.75 10.88 5.08
N GLY A 10 -18.67 10.92 3.75
CA GLY A 10 -19.67 11.55 2.89
C GLY A 10 -20.99 10.78 2.87
N PRO A 11 -22.11 11.45 2.53
CA PRO A 11 -23.38 10.77 2.33
C PRO A 11 -23.36 9.91 1.04
N GLU A 12 -24.41 9.15 0.80
CA GLU A 12 -24.54 8.26 -0.37
C GLU A 12 -24.33 8.96 -1.73
N GLU A 13 -24.58 10.26 -1.85
CA GLU A 13 -24.22 10.99 -3.09
C GLU A 13 -22.72 11.02 -3.36
N CYS A 14 -21.89 11.03 -2.31
CA CYS A 14 -20.44 10.86 -2.45
C CYS A 14 -20.07 9.44 -2.89
N CYS A 15 -20.81 8.42 -2.46
CA CYS A 15 -20.56 7.04 -2.89
C CYS A 15 -20.88 6.84 -4.39
N ILE A 16 -21.96 7.45 -4.87
CA ILE A 16 -22.24 7.56 -6.31
C ILE A 16 -21.09 8.30 -7.03
N ALA A 17 -20.56 9.36 -6.41
CA ALA A 17 -19.44 10.11 -6.98
C ALA A 17 -18.17 9.26 -7.10
N VAL A 18 -17.87 8.38 -6.14
CA VAL A 18 -16.72 7.45 -6.21
C VAL A 18 -16.85 6.55 -7.43
N GLU A 19 -18.02 5.92 -7.61
CA GLU A 19 -18.27 5.02 -8.75
C GLU A 19 -18.17 5.76 -10.08
N LYS A 20 -18.80 6.94 -10.20
CA LYS A 20 -18.71 7.76 -11.42
C LYS A 20 -17.28 8.20 -11.72
N THR A 21 -16.52 8.57 -10.68
CA THR A 21 -15.11 8.95 -10.83
C THR A 21 -14.27 7.77 -11.28
N LEU A 22 -14.49 6.58 -10.72
CA LEU A 22 -13.81 5.35 -11.13
C LEU A 22 -14.08 5.06 -12.62
N ASN A 23 -15.34 5.09 -13.04
CA ASN A 23 -15.70 4.80 -14.43
C ASN A 23 -15.05 5.78 -15.41
N TYR A 24 -15.11 7.09 -15.10
CA TYR A 24 -14.43 8.11 -15.91
C TYR A 24 -12.90 7.93 -15.91
N PHE A 25 -12.31 7.58 -14.76
CA PHE A 25 -10.88 7.28 -14.63
C PHE A 25 -10.45 6.09 -15.50
N LEU A 26 -11.23 5.00 -15.52
CA LEU A 26 -10.96 3.83 -16.36
C LEU A 26 -10.93 4.21 -17.85
N THR A 27 -11.90 5.00 -18.31
CA THR A 27 -11.91 5.47 -19.71
C THR A 27 -10.69 6.33 -20.05
N VAL A 28 -10.27 7.23 -19.16
CA VAL A 28 -9.11 8.11 -19.39
C VAL A 28 -7.78 7.34 -19.37
N THR A 29 -7.67 6.32 -18.52
CA THR A 29 -6.44 5.51 -18.39
C THR A 29 -6.26 4.52 -19.52
N GLU A 30 -7.35 3.95 -20.04
CA GLU A 30 -7.33 3.10 -21.23
C GLU A 30 -6.73 3.83 -22.44
N GLN A 31 -7.12 5.10 -22.66
CA GLN A 31 -6.57 5.95 -23.72
C GLN A 31 -5.06 6.21 -23.59
N ARG A 32 -4.52 6.09 -22.37
CA ARG A 32 -3.10 6.31 -22.05
C ARG A 32 -2.31 5.01 -21.93
N GLN A 33 -2.87 3.87 -22.33
CA GLN A 33 -2.22 2.55 -22.27
C GLN A 33 -1.72 2.19 -20.86
N VAL A 34 -2.49 2.58 -19.83
CA VAL A 34 -2.22 2.19 -18.45
C VAL A 34 -3.23 1.13 -18.04
N ASP A 35 -2.74 -0.06 -17.70
CA ASP A 35 -3.57 -1.14 -17.23
C ASP A 35 -4.05 -0.86 -15.80
N VAL A 36 -5.36 -0.95 -15.60
CA VAL A 36 -6.00 -0.76 -14.29
C VAL A 36 -6.64 -2.07 -13.84
N ILE A 37 -6.22 -2.56 -12.68
CA ILE A 37 -6.77 -3.77 -12.05
C ILE A 37 -7.47 -3.36 -10.76
N ILE A 38 -8.75 -3.69 -10.63
CA ILE A 38 -9.49 -3.47 -9.39
C ILE A 38 -9.06 -4.54 -8.38
N LEU A 39 -8.54 -4.11 -7.24
CA LEU A 39 -8.07 -5.01 -6.18
C LEU A 39 -9.12 -5.21 -5.08
N GLU A 40 -9.79 -4.13 -4.68
CA GLU A 40 -10.78 -4.15 -3.60
C GLU A 40 -11.93 -3.18 -3.94
N GLN A 41 -13.15 -3.56 -3.60
CA GLN A 41 -14.33 -2.70 -3.69
C GLN A 41 -15.15 -2.81 -2.41
N GLU A 42 -15.52 -1.66 -1.86
CA GLU A 42 -16.43 -1.56 -0.73
C GLU A 42 -17.74 -0.93 -1.23
N PRO A 43 -18.78 -1.72 -1.51
CA PRO A 43 -20.06 -1.19 -1.96
C PRO A 43 -20.77 -0.42 -0.84
N SER A 44 -21.64 0.49 -1.24
CA SER A 44 -22.59 1.18 -0.35
C SER A 44 -24.02 0.91 -0.82
N ARG A 45 -25.01 1.59 -0.23
CA ARG A 45 -26.39 1.47 -0.71
C ARG A 45 -26.54 2.03 -2.13
N TYR A 46 -25.78 3.07 -2.46
CA TYR A 46 -25.73 3.66 -3.80
C TYR A 46 -24.28 3.92 -4.24
N GLY A 47 -23.80 3.10 -5.18
CA GLY A 47 -22.43 3.18 -5.68
C GLY A 47 -21.41 2.64 -4.66
N LEU A 48 -20.21 3.22 -4.64
CA LEU A 48 -19.05 2.67 -3.91
C LEU A 48 -18.64 3.58 -2.75
N LYS A 49 -18.47 3.00 -1.55
CA LYS A 49 -17.87 3.73 -0.43
C LYS A 49 -16.38 3.92 -0.64
N SER A 50 -15.69 2.86 -1.07
CA SER A 50 -14.30 2.96 -1.51
C SER A 50 -13.94 1.91 -2.55
N VAL A 51 -12.87 2.17 -3.29
CA VAL A 51 -12.29 1.22 -4.24
C VAL A 51 -10.79 1.40 -4.27
N LEU A 52 -10.06 0.28 -4.33
CA LEU A 52 -8.62 0.24 -4.52
C LEU A 52 -8.31 -0.35 -5.89
N VAL A 53 -7.49 0.34 -6.66
CA VAL A 53 -7.00 -0.13 -7.95
C VAL A 53 -5.48 -0.17 -7.99
N SER A 54 -4.95 -1.11 -8.78
CA SER A 54 -3.55 -1.20 -9.15
C SER A 54 -3.37 -0.67 -10.56
N LEU A 55 -2.40 0.22 -10.73
CA LEU A 55 -2.01 0.80 -12.01
C LEU A 55 -0.66 0.19 -12.44
N LYS A 56 -0.62 -0.29 -13.69
CA LYS A 56 0.58 -0.82 -14.34
C LYS A 56 0.81 -0.09 -15.67
N GLY A 57 2.08 0.10 -16.03
CA GLY A 57 2.50 0.85 -17.21
C GLY A 57 3.46 2.00 -16.87
N ALA A 58 4.12 2.55 -17.90
CA ALA A 58 5.13 3.60 -17.73
C ALA A 58 4.55 4.88 -17.09
N GLU A 59 3.33 5.24 -17.47
CA GLU A 59 2.63 6.45 -17.00
C GLU A 59 1.89 6.26 -15.67
N ALA A 60 1.92 5.06 -15.07
CA ALA A 60 1.13 4.73 -13.89
C ALA A 60 1.38 5.67 -12.70
N LYS A 61 2.65 6.06 -12.49
CA LYS A 61 3.03 6.98 -11.40
C LYS A 61 2.56 8.41 -11.66
N ALA A 62 2.72 8.90 -12.89
CA ALA A 62 2.30 10.24 -13.27
C ALA A 62 0.77 10.40 -13.17
N ILE A 63 0.01 9.40 -13.66
CA ILE A 63 -1.44 9.38 -13.54
C ILE A 63 -1.87 9.33 -12.07
N ALA A 64 -1.26 8.48 -11.25
CA ALA A 64 -1.59 8.40 -9.82
C ALA A 64 -1.39 9.74 -9.09
N GLN A 65 -0.29 10.43 -9.38
CA GLN A 65 0.00 11.76 -8.82
C GLN A 65 -0.98 12.82 -9.32
N GLN A 66 -1.29 12.83 -10.62
CA GLN A 66 -2.24 13.76 -11.23
C GLN A 66 -3.65 13.62 -10.65
N TRP A 67 -4.08 12.39 -10.36
CA TRP A 67 -5.42 12.09 -9.86
C TRP A 67 -5.55 12.17 -8.35
N SER A 68 -4.44 12.18 -7.63
CA SER A 68 -4.47 12.33 -6.18
C SER A 68 -4.97 13.69 -5.75
N GLY A 69 -5.69 13.72 -4.63
CA GLY A 69 -6.29 14.91 -4.08
C GLY A 69 -7.79 14.75 -3.92
N THR A 70 -8.52 15.83 -4.13
CA THR A 70 -9.96 15.88 -3.92
C THR A 70 -10.67 16.00 -5.26
N VAL A 71 -11.71 15.20 -5.45
CA VAL A 71 -12.62 15.35 -6.60
C VAL A 71 -13.91 15.96 -6.11
N GLN A 72 -14.41 16.97 -6.84
CA GLN A 72 -15.70 17.61 -6.59
C GLN A 72 -16.69 17.26 -7.68
N TRP A 73 -17.84 16.73 -7.29
CA TRP A 73 -18.99 16.56 -8.15
C TRP A 73 -20.08 17.57 -7.80
N GLN A 74 -20.42 18.42 -8.77
CA GLN A 74 -21.44 19.44 -8.66
C GLN A 74 -22.76 18.94 -9.28
N CYS A 75 -23.65 18.42 -8.44
CA CYS A 75 -24.96 17.93 -8.86
C CYS A 75 -25.99 18.10 -7.75
N THR A 76 -27.22 18.49 -8.09
CA THR A 76 -28.35 18.39 -7.16
C THR A 76 -28.53 16.94 -6.71
N SER A 77 -28.80 16.73 -5.43
CA SER A 77 -29.04 15.36 -4.92
C SER A 77 -30.19 14.69 -5.68
N THR A 78 -29.94 13.48 -6.17
CA THR A 78 -30.96 12.59 -6.74
C THR A 78 -31.64 11.74 -5.66
N LEU A 79 -30.97 11.54 -4.53
CA LEU A 79 -31.44 10.70 -3.41
C LEU A 79 -32.32 11.47 -2.43
N ARG A 80 -32.09 12.78 -2.29
CA ARG A 80 -32.80 13.66 -1.37
C ARG A 80 -33.43 14.82 -2.15
N PRO A 81 -34.67 14.65 -2.65
CA PRO A 81 -35.39 15.70 -3.35
C PRO A 81 -35.46 16.98 -2.51
N LYS A 82 -35.36 18.15 -3.16
CA LYS A 82 -35.39 19.50 -2.53
C LYS A 82 -34.21 19.83 -1.60
N HIS A 83 -33.23 18.93 -1.43
CA HIS A 83 -32.05 19.23 -0.63
C HIS A 83 -31.18 20.31 -1.31
N LYS A 84 -30.74 21.33 -0.55
CA LYS A 84 -30.05 22.51 -1.10
C LYS A 84 -28.59 22.25 -1.50
N ARG A 85 -27.93 21.26 -0.91
CA ARG A 85 -26.52 20.95 -1.20
C ARG A 85 -26.37 20.39 -2.62
N LYS A 86 -25.37 20.91 -3.34
CA LYS A 86 -25.03 20.51 -4.71
C LYS A 86 -23.57 20.07 -4.89
N ASN A 87 -22.74 20.16 -3.85
CA ASN A 87 -21.32 19.83 -3.92
C ASN A 87 -21.03 18.56 -3.11
N TRP A 88 -20.57 17.53 -3.82
CA TRP A 88 -20.15 16.23 -3.28
C TRP A 88 -18.65 16.10 -3.47
N PHE A 89 -17.94 15.62 -2.46
CA PHE A 89 -16.48 15.54 -2.47
C PHE A 89 -16.04 14.13 -2.14
N ILE A 90 -15.03 13.64 -2.84
CA ILE A 90 -14.36 12.36 -2.58
C ILE A 90 -12.85 12.59 -2.54
N GLY A 91 -12.13 11.68 -1.89
CA GLY A 91 -10.67 11.69 -1.84
C GLY A 91 -10.08 10.62 -2.73
N ILE A 92 -8.93 10.93 -3.33
CA ILE A 92 -8.08 9.98 -4.05
C ILE A 92 -6.67 10.05 -3.47
N ALA A 93 -6.17 8.93 -2.98
CA ALA A 93 -4.82 8.79 -2.45
C ALA A 93 -4.06 7.69 -3.20
N TYR A 94 -2.78 7.93 -3.50
CA TYR A 94 -1.92 6.90 -4.06
C TYR A 94 -0.96 6.36 -3.01
N PHE A 95 -0.53 5.11 -3.19
CA PHE A 95 0.41 4.44 -2.32
C PHE A 95 1.36 3.58 -3.13
N ASP A 96 2.60 3.51 -2.68
CA ASP A 96 3.52 2.47 -3.12
C ASP A 96 3.04 1.12 -2.55
N PRO A 97 3.00 0.06 -3.36
CA PRO A 97 2.66 -1.27 -2.85
C PRO A 97 3.72 -1.71 -1.82
N PRO A 98 3.34 -2.50 -0.80
CA PRO A 98 4.31 -3.08 0.13
C PRO A 98 5.36 -3.88 -0.64
N GLN A 99 6.59 -3.88 -0.13
CA GLN A 99 7.71 -4.52 -0.81
C GLN A 99 7.55 -6.04 -0.76
N GLU A 100 7.52 -6.69 -1.92
CA GLU A 100 7.68 -8.15 -2.00
C GLU A 100 9.17 -8.49 -1.92
N ILE A 101 9.55 -9.26 -0.91
CA ILE A 101 10.90 -9.81 -0.79
C ILE A 101 10.86 -11.22 -1.38
N GLN A 102 11.36 -11.35 -2.61
CA GLN A 102 11.50 -12.65 -3.28
C GLN A 102 12.88 -13.29 -3.07
N ASP A 103 13.86 -12.50 -2.66
CA ASP A 103 15.21 -12.97 -2.38
C ASP A 103 15.22 -13.88 -1.14
N THR A 104 15.96 -14.96 -1.24
CA THR A 104 16.20 -15.92 -0.15
C THR A 104 17.68 -16.08 0.16
N GLU A 105 18.54 -15.28 -0.49
CA GLU A 105 19.97 -15.33 -0.32
C GLU A 105 20.39 -14.84 1.08
N ILE A 106 21.19 -15.69 1.73
CA ILE A 106 21.74 -15.42 3.05
C ILE A 106 23.25 -15.60 2.97
N LEU A 107 23.97 -14.53 3.26
CA LEU A 107 25.42 -14.55 3.44
C LEU A 107 25.74 -15.12 4.82
N PHE A 108 26.60 -16.13 4.88
CA PHE A 108 27.06 -16.72 6.14
C PHE A 108 28.54 -16.42 6.37
N GLU A 109 28.84 -15.72 7.45
CA GLU A 109 30.19 -15.49 7.95
C GLU A 109 30.45 -16.36 9.18
N THR A 110 31.57 -17.08 9.18
CA THR A 110 32.03 -17.79 10.38
C THR A 110 32.87 -16.89 11.26
N MET A 111 32.72 -17.05 12.57
CA MET A 111 33.49 -16.32 13.56
C MET A 111 33.84 -17.21 14.73
N ARG A 112 34.81 -16.76 15.52
CA ARG A 112 35.13 -17.40 16.80
C ARG A 112 34.01 -17.06 17.80
N ALA A 113 33.61 -18.05 18.59
CA ALA A 113 32.67 -17.81 19.67
C ALA A 113 33.36 -16.98 20.75
N ASN A 114 32.70 -15.95 21.27
CA ASN A 114 33.21 -15.14 22.38
C ASN A 114 32.43 -15.50 23.65
N GLY A 115 33.14 -15.87 24.72
CA GLY A 115 32.57 -16.16 26.04
C GLY A 115 33.56 -16.81 27.00
N PRO A 116 33.24 -16.94 28.31
CA PRO A 116 34.07 -17.62 29.31
C PRO A 116 34.05 -19.13 29.06
N GLY A 117 34.80 -19.59 28.05
CA GLY A 117 34.97 -20.98 27.70
C GLY A 117 36.44 -21.38 27.70
N GLY A 118 36.72 -22.67 27.95
CA GLY A 118 38.08 -23.22 27.92
C GLY A 118 38.75 -23.14 26.54
N GLN A 119 40.01 -23.57 26.44
CA GLN A 119 40.85 -23.43 25.23
C GLN A 119 40.20 -23.92 23.93
N HIS A 120 39.28 -24.89 24.00
CA HIS A 120 38.55 -25.42 22.85
C HIS A 120 37.50 -24.46 22.28
N VAL A 121 36.84 -23.65 23.12
CA VAL A 121 35.81 -22.68 22.67
C VAL A 121 36.45 -21.52 21.91
N ASN A 122 37.66 -21.13 22.32
CA ASN A 122 38.38 -19.99 21.72
C ASN A 122 39.11 -20.35 20.41
N LYS A 123 39.32 -21.66 20.12
CA LYS A 123 40.01 -22.13 18.91
C LYS A 123 39.06 -22.48 17.76
N THR A 124 37.82 -22.89 18.05
CA THR A 124 36.86 -23.35 17.01
C THR A 124 35.98 -22.20 16.50
N SER A 125 36.00 -21.97 15.18
CA SER A 125 35.12 -20.99 14.51
C SER A 125 33.68 -21.53 14.31
N SER A 126 33.01 -21.88 15.40
CA SER A 126 31.66 -22.45 15.37
C SER A 126 30.55 -21.40 15.30
N ALA A 127 30.81 -20.16 15.70
CA ALA A 127 29.83 -19.08 15.66
C ALA A 127 29.59 -18.61 14.22
N VAL A 128 28.36 -18.19 13.93
CA VAL A 128 27.90 -17.82 12.59
C VAL A 128 27.16 -16.50 12.65
N ARG A 129 27.50 -15.56 11.76
CA ARG A 129 26.64 -14.44 11.41
C ARG A 129 25.98 -14.76 10.07
N ALA A 130 24.66 -14.65 10.04
CA ALA A 130 23.88 -14.78 8.83
C ALA A 130 23.27 -13.42 8.51
N THR A 131 23.40 -12.97 7.28
CA THR A 131 22.84 -11.70 6.80
C THR A 131 21.98 -11.97 5.58
N HIS A 132 20.71 -11.61 5.65
CA HIS A 132 19.84 -11.61 4.47
C HIS A 132 20.20 -10.43 3.58
N ILE A 133 20.57 -10.70 2.32
CA ILE A 133 21.23 -9.70 1.47
C ILE A 133 20.26 -8.56 1.14
N ALA A 134 19.06 -8.89 0.66
CA ALA A 134 18.10 -7.87 0.22
C ALA A 134 17.59 -6.95 1.34
N THR A 135 17.52 -7.42 2.59
CA THR A 135 17.00 -6.59 3.71
C THR A 135 18.07 -6.08 4.66
N GLY A 136 19.30 -6.61 4.60
CA GLY A 136 20.35 -6.32 5.57
C GLY A 136 20.11 -6.87 6.98
N ILE A 137 19.00 -7.60 7.20
CA ILE A 137 18.72 -8.22 8.50
C ILE A 137 19.82 -9.24 8.78
N SER A 138 20.50 -9.08 9.92
CA SER A 138 21.56 -9.98 10.34
C SER A 138 21.31 -10.55 11.72
N VAL A 139 21.69 -11.82 11.89
CA VAL A 139 21.62 -12.53 13.17
C VAL A 139 22.96 -13.17 13.46
N LYS A 140 23.37 -13.16 14.73
CA LYS A 140 24.59 -13.84 15.19
C LYS A 140 24.19 -14.98 16.13
N ILE A 141 24.67 -16.19 15.83
CA ILE A 141 24.40 -17.38 16.65
C ILE A 141 25.71 -18.06 17.02
N GLN A 142 25.82 -18.40 18.29
CA GLN A 142 26.94 -19.13 18.87
C GLN A 142 26.50 -20.16 19.93
N SER A 143 25.20 -20.52 19.95
CA SER A 143 24.62 -21.36 20.99
C SER A 143 25.01 -22.84 20.87
N GLN A 144 25.26 -23.33 19.65
CA GLN A 144 25.65 -24.71 19.42
C GLN A 144 27.17 -24.85 19.24
N ARG A 145 27.71 -26.01 19.63
CA ARG A 145 29.13 -26.33 19.46
C ARG A 145 29.52 -26.53 17.99
N ILE A 146 28.57 -26.89 17.14
CA ILE A 146 28.78 -27.25 15.72
C ILE A 146 28.25 -26.13 14.81
N GLN A 147 29.09 -25.70 13.86
CA GLN A 147 28.78 -24.62 12.91
C GLN A 147 27.51 -24.88 12.09
N HIS A 148 27.32 -26.10 11.59
CA HIS A 148 26.14 -26.46 10.79
C HIS A 148 24.83 -26.28 11.58
N ALA A 149 24.84 -26.64 12.87
CA ALA A 149 23.68 -26.43 13.74
C ALA A 149 23.41 -24.92 13.94
N ASN A 150 24.46 -24.11 14.12
CA ASN A 150 24.32 -22.65 14.18
C ASN A 150 23.81 -22.05 12.86
N LYS A 151 24.25 -22.54 11.69
CA LYS A 151 23.72 -22.13 10.37
C LYS A 151 22.23 -22.45 10.24
N LYS A 152 21.79 -23.64 10.67
CA LYS A 152 20.37 -24.04 10.62
C LYS A 152 19.50 -23.12 11.47
N LEU A 153 19.92 -22.85 12.72
CA LEU A 153 19.25 -21.90 13.60
C LEU A 153 19.22 -20.49 13.00
N ALA A 154 20.30 -20.07 12.33
CA ALA A 154 20.39 -18.76 11.71
C ALA A 154 19.37 -18.56 10.59
N LYS A 155 19.19 -19.57 9.74
CA LYS A 155 18.13 -19.56 8.72
C LYS A 155 16.75 -19.42 9.34
N GLN A 156 16.47 -20.15 10.41
CA GLN A 156 15.17 -20.09 11.10
C GLN A 156 14.91 -18.71 11.71
N LEU A 157 15.91 -18.09 12.36
CA LEU A 157 15.76 -16.75 12.92
C LEU A 157 15.62 -15.68 11.83
N ILE A 158 16.40 -15.75 10.74
CA ILE A 158 16.25 -14.85 9.60
C ILE A 158 14.83 -14.93 9.03
N ALA A 159 14.32 -16.14 8.79
CA ALA A 159 12.95 -16.33 8.30
C ALA A 159 11.91 -15.73 9.26
N TRP A 160 12.07 -15.94 10.57
CA TRP A 160 11.18 -15.34 11.57
C TRP A 160 11.22 -13.80 11.55
N HIS A 161 12.42 -13.21 11.48
CA HIS A 161 12.58 -11.76 11.38
C HIS A 161 12.01 -11.20 10.08
N LEU A 162 12.17 -11.89 8.95
CA LEU A 162 11.60 -11.49 7.66
C LEU A 162 10.07 -11.49 7.70
N THR A 163 9.45 -12.54 8.23
CA THR A 163 8.00 -12.60 8.39
C THR A 163 7.49 -11.45 9.25
N HIS A 164 8.14 -11.18 10.38
CA HIS A 164 7.77 -10.07 11.26
C HIS A 164 7.96 -8.70 10.58
N TYR A 165 9.06 -8.52 9.85
CA TYR A 165 9.34 -7.31 9.08
C TYR A 165 8.25 -7.04 8.02
N LEU A 166 7.89 -8.06 7.23
CA LEU A 166 6.82 -7.97 6.23
C LEU A 166 5.47 -7.69 6.88
N SER A 167 5.15 -8.32 8.01
CA SER A 167 3.92 -8.06 8.76
C SER A 167 3.84 -6.60 9.23
N GLN A 168 4.95 -6.03 9.71
CA GLN A 168 5.01 -4.63 10.14
C GLN A 168 4.85 -3.66 8.97
N GLN A 169 5.48 -3.95 7.83
CA GLN A 169 5.27 -3.16 6.61
C GLN A 169 3.80 -3.20 6.18
N GLN A 170 3.19 -4.38 6.14
CA GLN A 170 1.79 -4.52 5.77
C GLN A 170 0.85 -3.78 6.73
N ALA A 171 1.08 -3.88 8.04
CA ALA A 171 0.29 -3.16 9.05
C ALA A 171 0.42 -1.64 8.87
N SER A 172 1.62 -1.14 8.62
CA SER A 172 1.88 0.28 8.37
C SER A 172 1.17 0.77 7.11
N PHE A 173 1.24 -0.01 6.02
CA PHE A 173 0.54 0.25 4.77
C PHE A 173 -0.99 0.29 4.96
N ASN A 174 -1.55 -0.70 5.66
CA ASN A 174 -2.97 -0.76 5.97
C ASN A 174 -3.42 0.45 6.80
N ASN A 175 -2.61 0.87 7.77
CA ASN A 175 -2.89 2.06 8.58
C ASN A 175 -2.89 3.35 7.75
N GLN A 176 -1.90 3.53 6.85
CA GLN A 176 -1.85 4.67 5.93
C GLN A 176 -3.11 4.75 5.07
N ARG A 177 -3.54 3.61 4.50
CA ARG A 177 -4.78 3.50 3.74
C ARG A 177 -6.01 3.85 4.57
N HIS A 178 -6.09 3.33 5.80
CA HIS A 178 -7.21 3.62 6.70
C HIS A 178 -7.32 5.12 7.00
N LEU A 179 -6.20 5.77 7.31
CA LEU A 179 -6.16 7.22 7.55
C LEU A 179 -6.58 8.01 6.30
N ALA A 180 -6.10 7.62 5.13
CA ALA A 180 -6.46 8.27 3.86
C ALA A 180 -7.94 8.08 3.52
N HIS A 181 -8.50 6.89 3.77
CA HIS A 181 -9.91 6.61 3.55
C HIS A 181 -10.82 7.59 4.31
N HIS A 182 -10.43 8.01 5.52
CA HIS A 182 -11.21 8.95 6.33
C HIS A 182 -10.88 10.43 6.08
N ARG A 183 -9.80 10.74 5.35
CA ARG A 183 -9.31 12.11 5.16
C ARG A 183 -9.67 12.64 3.77
N VAL A 184 -10.65 13.54 3.72
CA VAL A 184 -10.98 14.31 2.49
C VAL A 184 -10.96 15.80 2.80
N ILE A 185 -10.10 16.54 2.12
CA ILE A 185 -9.99 17.99 2.25
C ILE A 185 -11.08 18.63 1.38
N ARG A 186 -12.04 19.33 2.01
CA ARG A 186 -13.09 20.03 1.25
C ARG A 186 -12.55 21.39 0.81
N GLY A 187 -12.72 21.74 -0.48
CA GLY A 187 -12.45 23.10 -0.97
C GLY A 187 -11.21 23.30 -1.85
N ASN A 188 -10.36 22.28 -2.03
CA ASN A 188 -9.25 22.31 -3.01
C ASN A 188 -9.35 21.12 -3.98
N ALA A 189 -10.42 21.10 -4.77
CA ALA A 189 -10.66 20.03 -5.72
C ALA A 189 -9.71 20.16 -6.92
N THR A 190 -8.93 19.11 -7.16
CA THR A 190 -8.04 18.97 -8.31
C THR A 190 -8.80 18.59 -9.56
N HIS A 191 -9.90 17.81 -9.41
CA HIS A 191 -10.81 17.45 -10.49
C HIS A 191 -12.23 17.86 -10.16
N CYS A 192 -12.92 18.46 -11.11
CA CYS A 192 -14.28 18.95 -10.95
C CYS A 192 -15.19 18.38 -12.04
N PHE A 193 -16.38 17.93 -11.64
CA PHE A 193 -17.40 17.37 -12.54
C PHE A 193 -18.74 18.05 -12.31
N TYR A 194 -19.56 18.14 -13.35
CA TYR A 194 -20.88 18.80 -13.30
C TYR A 194 -22.00 17.90 -13.81
N GLY A 195 -23.18 18.09 -13.23
CA GLY A 195 -24.43 17.51 -13.71
C GLY A 195 -24.57 16.01 -13.42
N ARG A 196 -25.72 15.45 -13.79
CA ARG A 196 -26.01 14.01 -13.58
C ARG A 196 -25.13 13.10 -14.42
N GLU A 197 -24.80 13.56 -15.63
CA GLU A 197 -23.95 12.88 -16.60
C GLU A 197 -22.46 12.89 -16.22
N PHE A 198 -22.08 13.56 -15.13
CA PHE A 198 -20.70 13.58 -14.61
C PHE A 198 -19.69 14.11 -15.64
N LEU A 199 -20.01 15.25 -16.27
CA LEU A 199 -19.17 15.84 -17.29
C LEU A 199 -17.99 16.58 -16.64
N PRO A 200 -16.74 16.41 -17.13
CA PRO A 200 -15.59 17.12 -16.58
C PRO A 200 -15.74 18.64 -16.80
N ILE A 201 -15.42 19.41 -15.76
CA ILE A 201 -15.28 20.86 -15.87
C ILE A 201 -13.81 21.13 -16.19
N THR A 202 -13.53 21.52 -17.43
CA THR A 202 -12.22 22.04 -17.80
C THR A 202 -12.06 23.41 -17.12
N LYS A 203 -11.06 23.54 -16.24
CA LYS A 203 -10.61 24.85 -15.74
C LYS A 203 -9.67 25.48 -16.76
#